data_AF-A0A2V1JXM4-F1
#
_entry.id   AF-A0A2V1JXM4-F1
#
_cell.length_a   1.000
_cell.length_b   1.000
_cell.length_c   1.000
_cell.angle_alpha   90.00
_cell.angle_beta   90.00
_cell.angle_gamma   90.00
#
_symmetry.space_group_name_H-M   'P 1'
#
loop_
_entity.id
_entity.type
_entity.pdbx_description
1 polymer ?
#
loop_
_entity_poly.entity_id
_entity_poly.type
_entity_poly.pdbx_seq_one_letter_code
_entity_poly.pdbx_strand_id
1 'polypeptide(L)'
;MKTSAGAGYRAGLRRQRQRGQGMTEYIIVVALVAIAAIAVYQLFGQVVRSQTAAMARELAGEDGSAESQAAQSAAEAAAGQTQARSLKSFTGNVTAGGAQ
;
A
#
# COMPACT_ATOMS: atom_id res chain seq x y z
N MET A 1 -8.75 30.01 62.22
CA MET A 1 -8.15 31.01 61.31
C MET A 1 -7.19 30.25 60.40
N LYS A 2 -7.33 30.44 59.08
CA LYS A 2 -6.62 29.84 57.92
C LYS A 2 -5.12 29.58 58.20
N THR A 3 -4.46 28.55 57.65
CA THR A 3 -4.29 28.28 56.22
C THR A 3 -3.80 26.84 55.97
N SER A 4 -4.46 26.10 55.07
CA SER A 4 -3.89 24.91 54.43
C SER A 4 -3.20 25.32 53.13
N ALA A 5 -1.91 25.08 53.00
CA ALA A 5 -1.17 25.25 51.75
C ALA A 5 -0.29 24.02 51.53
N GLY A 6 -0.45 23.37 50.40
CA GLY A 6 0.40 22.25 50.00
C GLY A 6 -0.21 21.29 48.98
N ALA A 7 -0.93 21.79 47.97
CA ALA A 7 -1.28 20.99 46.80
C ALA A 7 0.00 20.77 45.97
N GLY A 8 0.71 19.67 46.24
CA GLY A 8 1.84 19.22 45.45
C GLY A 8 1.40 18.79 44.06
N TYR A 9 1.84 19.54 43.05
CA TYR A 9 1.59 19.32 41.63
C TYR A 9 1.93 17.88 41.21
N ARG A 10 0.94 17.17 40.64
CA ARG A 10 1.14 15.86 40.02
C ARG A 10 2.14 16.02 38.87
N ALA A 11 3.34 15.47 39.04
CA ALA A 11 4.34 15.39 38.00
C ALA A 11 3.74 14.63 36.80
N GLY A 12 3.52 15.36 35.70
CA GLY A 12 3.04 14.79 34.45
C GLY A 12 3.99 13.70 33.98
N LEU A 13 3.42 12.55 33.61
CA LEU A 13 4.12 11.46 32.93
C LEU A 13 4.81 12.04 31.70
N ARG A 14 6.11 12.28 31.79
CA ARG A 14 6.93 12.70 30.65
C ARG A 14 6.90 11.56 29.64
N ARG A 15 6.10 11.70 28.59
CA ARG A 15 6.18 10.85 27.40
C ARG A 15 7.58 11.08 26.83
N GLN A 16 8.51 10.15 27.11
CA GLN A 16 9.84 10.16 26.53
C GLN A 16 9.66 10.23 25.02
N ARG A 17 9.99 11.40 24.43
CA ARG A 17 10.10 11.54 22.98
C ARG A 17 11.29 10.68 22.58
N GLN A 18 10.99 9.49 22.06
CA GLN A 18 11.98 8.56 21.55
C GLN A 18 12.68 9.24 20.37
N ARG A 19 13.89 9.77 20.60
CA ARG A 19 14.77 10.25 19.53
C ARG A 19 15.24 9.02 18.77
N GLY A 20 14.64 8.80 17.59
CA GLY A 20 14.84 7.60 16.76
C GLY A 20 13.53 6.95 16.31
N GLN A 21 12.43 7.14 17.04
CA GLN A 21 11.11 6.59 16.68
C GLN A 21 10.60 7.09 15.33
N GLY A 22 11.00 8.31 14.92
CA GLY A 22 10.60 8.85 13.62
C GLY A 22 11.37 8.31 12.42
N MET A 23 12.64 7.89 12.58
CA MET A 23 13.49 7.55 11.42
C MET A 23 13.36 6.07 11.03
N THR A 24 13.43 5.15 11.99
CA THR A 24 13.32 3.71 11.69
C THR A 24 11.89 3.31 11.34
N GLU A 25 10.88 3.90 11.99
CA GLU A 25 9.47 3.66 11.67
C GLU A 25 9.13 4.17 10.26
N TYR A 26 9.66 5.33 9.86
CA TYR A 26 9.51 5.81 8.48
C TYR A 26 10.18 4.89 7.47
N ILE A 27 11.42 4.47 7.72
CA ILE A 27 12.14 3.60 6.79
C ILE A 27 11.38 2.30 6.55
N ILE A 28 10.80 1.70 7.60
CA ILE A 28 10.01 0.47 7.47
C ILE A 28 8.72 0.73 6.67
N VAL A 29 7.95 1.78 7.01
CA VAL A 29 6.72 2.11 6.28
C VAL A 29 6.99 2.43 4.81
N VAL A 30 8.03 3.22 4.53
CA VAL A 30 8.46 3.57 3.17
C VAL A 30 8.89 2.33 2.39
N ALA A 31 9.63 1.41 3.01
CA ALA A 31 10.03 0.16 2.35
C ALA A 31 8.80 -0.69 1.96
N LEU A 32 7.79 -0.77 2.83
CA LEU A 32 6.55 -1.50 2.53
C LEU A 32 5.76 -0.85 1.38
N VAL A 33 5.65 0.48 1.37
CA VAL A 33 4.99 1.22 0.28
C VAL A 33 5.77 1.06 -1.03
N ALA A 34 7.10 1.11 -1.00
CA ALA A 34 7.94 0.94 -2.19
C ALA A 34 7.77 -0.44 -2.84
N ILE A 35 7.73 -1.51 -2.03
CA ILE A 35 7.49 -2.88 -2.52
C ILE A 35 6.09 -2.98 -3.15
N ALA A 36 5.08 -2.41 -2.52
CA ALA A 36 3.72 -2.38 -3.07
C ALA A 36 3.65 -1.59 -4.39
N ALA A 37 4.34 -0.45 -4.47
CA ALA A 37 4.36 0.40 -5.65
C ALA A 37 4.95 -0.30 -6.87
N ILE A 38 6.01 -1.11 -6.71
CA ILE A 38 6.61 -1.87 -7.82
C ILE A 38 5.57 -2.78 -8.50
N ALA A 39 4.68 -3.42 -7.74
CA ALA A 39 3.64 -4.29 -8.31
C ALA A 39 2.56 -3.48 -9.03
N VAL A 40 2.11 -2.37 -8.44
CA VAL A 40 1.11 -1.48 -9.04
C VAL A 40 1.62 -0.88 -10.35
N TYR A 41 2.86 -0.39 -10.38
CA TYR A 41 3.42 0.25 -11.57
C TYR A 41 3.64 -0.70 -12.74
N GLN A 42 4.03 -1.96 -12.48
CA GLN A 42 4.17 -2.95 -13.55
C GLN A 42 2.83 -3.19 -14.26
N LEU A 43 1.79 -3.41 -13.47
CA LEU A 43 0.49 -3.85 -13.96
C LEU A 43 -0.35 -2.69 -14.52
N PHE A 44 -0.39 -1.56 -13.81
CA PHE A 44 -1.01 -0.33 -14.32
C PHE A 44 -0.28 0.18 -15.56
N GLY A 45 1.05 0.11 -15.57
CA GLY A 45 1.85 0.53 -16.72
C GLY A 45 1.58 -0.31 -17.97
N GLN A 46 1.28 -1.61 -17.83
CA GLN A 46 0.83 -2.42 -18.96
C GLN A 46 -0.49 -1.89 -19.53
N VAL A 47 -1.51 -1.67 -18.70
CA VAL A 47 -2.83 -1.18 -19.11
C VAL A 47 -2.74 0.18 -19.83
N VAL A 48 -2.01 1.15 -19.25
CA VAL A 48 -1.86 2.48 -19.86
C VAL A 48 -1.15 2.40 -21.21
N ARG A 49 -0.09 1.58 -21.31
CA ARG A 49 0.64 1.43 -22.58
C ARG A 49 -0.22 0.77 -23.65
N SER A 50 -0.95 -0.30 -23.34
CA SER A 50 -1.81 -0.97 -24.32
C SER A 50 -3.00 -0.11 -24.74
N GLN A 51 -3.64 0.63 -23.82
CA GLN A 51 -4.68 1.60 -24.21
C GLN A 51 -4.13 2.71 -25.09
N THR A 52 -2.96 3.27 -24.75
CA THR A 52 -2.34 4.32 -25.57
C THR A 52 -1.96 3.79 -26.96
N ALA A 53 -1.50 2.54 -27.05
CA ALA A 53 -1.22 1.88 -28.33
C ALA A 53 -2.49 1.65 -29.16
N ALA A 54 -3.59 1.22 -28.54
CA ALA A 54 -4.89 1.07 -29.19
C ALA A 54 -5.38 2.41 -29.78
N MET A 55 -5.32 3.48 -28.96
CA MET A 55 -5.71 4.83 -29.40
C MET A 55 -4.82 5.34 -30.53
N ALA A 56 -3.51 5.08 -30.48
CA ALA A 56 -2.58 5.46 -31.55
C ALA A 56 -2.86 4.72 -32.86
N ARG A 57 -3.23 3.43 -32.80
CA ARG A 57 -3.63 2.65 -33.97
C ARG A 57 -4.95 3.13 -34.56
N GLU A 58 -5.97 3.31 -33.74
CA GLU A 58 -7.26 3.85 -34.20
C GLU A 58 -7.09 5.22 -34.83
N LEU A 59 -6.24 6.08 -34.25
CA LEU A 59 -5.90 7.39 -34.82
C LEU A 59 -5.13 7.28 -36.14
N ALA A 60 -4.32 6.24 -36.33
CA ALA A 60 -3.65 5.92 -37.59
C ALA A 60 -4.56 5.23 -38.62
N GLY A 61 -5.82 4.93 -38.24
CA GLY A 61 -6.79 4.22 -39.09
C GLY A 61 -6.62 2.69 -39.10
N GLU A 62 -5.82 2.16 -38.17
CA GLU A 62 -5.61 0.72 -37.97
C GLU A 62 -6.54 0.18 -36.87
N ASP A 63 -6.73 -1.15 -36.85
CA ASP A 63 -7.49 -1.82 -35.80
C ASP A 63 -6.69 -1.88 -34.48
N GLY A 64 -7.22 -1.24 -33.43
CA GLY A 64 -6.69 -1.25 -32.07
C GLY A 64 -7.30 -2.32 -31.16
N SER A 65 -8.15 -3.21 -31.69
CA SER A 65 -8.91 -4.19 -30.91
C SER A 65 -8.03 -5.15 -30.11
N ALA A 66 -6.90 -5.59 -30.66
CA ALA A 66 -5.96 -6.49 -29.99
C ALA A 66 -5.31 -5.83 -28.76
N GLU A 67 -4.90 -4.57 -28.88
CA GLU A 67 -4.33 -3.78 -27.79
C GLU A 67 -5.38 -3.49 -26.71
N SER A 68 -6.63 -3.27 -27.11
CA SER A 68 -7.75 -3.11 -26.18
C SER A 68 -8.03 -4.38 -25.38
N GLN A 69 -8.01 -5.56 -26.03
CA GLN A 69 -8.13 -6.86 -25.35
C GLN A 69 -6.96 -7.13 -24.39
N ALA A 70 -5.74 -6.77 -24.79
CA ALA A 70 -4.57 -6.89 -23.93
C ALA A 70 -4.68 -5.97 -22.69
N ALA A 71 -5.22 -4.76 -22.85
CA ALA A 71 -5.49 -3.85 -21.73
C ALA A 71 -6.56 -4.41 -20.78
N GLN A 72 -7.65 -4.98 -21.30
CA GLN A 72 -8.68 -5.63 -20.49
C GLN A 72 -8.12 -6.81 -19.69
N SER A 73 -7.36 -7.69 -20.35
CA SER A 73 -6.73 -8.84 -19.68
C SER A 73 -5.78 -8.41 -18.56
N ALA A 74 -4.98 -7.36 -18.79
CA ALA A 74 -4.09 -6.80 -17.77
C ALA A 74 -4.87 -6.15 -16.61
N ALA A 75 -6.00 -5.50 -16.89
CA ALA A 75 -6.86 -4.93 -15.86
C ALA A 75 -7.54 -6.01 -15.00
N GLU A 76 -8.00 -7.11 -15.62
CA GLU A 76 -8.56 -8.27 -14.92
C GLU A 76 -7.51 -8.96 -14.04
N ALA A 77 -6.29 -9.13 -14.55
CA ALA A 77 -5.17 -9.63 -13.76
C ALA A 77 -4.90 -8.72 -12.54
N ALA A 78 -5.00 -7.40 -12.71
CA ALA A 78 -4.89 -6.44 -11.60
C ALA A 78 -5.98 -6.59 -10.55
N ALA A 79 -7.23 -6.74 -10.98
CA ALA A 79 -8.35 -6.98 -10.08
C ALA A 79 -8.18 -8.28 -9.30
N GLY A 80 -7.69 -9.35 -9.94
CA GLY A 80 -7.43 -10.64 -9.31
C GLY A 80 -6.32 -10.62 -8.25
N GLN A 81 -5.24 -9.85 -8.47
CA GLN A 81 -4.15 -9.73 -7.49
C GLN A 81 -4.59 -9.05 -6.18
N THR A 82 -5.59 -8.15 -6.23
CA THR A 82 -6.17 -7.51 -5.05
C THR A 82 -6.87 -8.51 -4.13
N GLN A 83 -7.58 -9.50 -4.69
CA GLN A 83 -8.32 -10.50 -3.92
C GLN A 83 -7.38 -11.47 -3.18
N ALA A 84 -6.27 -11.85 -3.82
CA ALA A 84 -5.31 -12.80 -3.25
C ALA A 84 -4.49 -12.23 -2.07
N ARG A 85 -4.36 -10.91 -1.96
CA ARG A 85 -3.41 -10.25 -1.02
C ARG A 85 -4.06 -9.35 0.03
N SER A 86 -5.35 -9.54 0.31
CA SER A 86 -5.99 -8.85 1.44
C SER A 86 -5.31 -9.20 2.77
N LEU A 87 -5.38 -8.31 3.77
CA LEU A 87 -4.84 -8.54 5.13
C LEU A 87 -5.34 -9.88 5.74
N LYS A 88 -6.50 -10.36 5.30
CA LYS A 88 -7.08 -11.67 5.62
C LYS A 88 -6.20 -12.85 5.17
N SER A 89 -5.55 -12.74 4.01
CA SER A 89 -4.67 -13.76 3.44
C SER A 89 -3.39 -13.94 4.27
N PHE A 90 -2.87 -12.85 4.84
CA PHE A 90 -1.68 -12.89 5.70
C PHE A 90 -1.98 -13.46 7.10
N THR A 91 -3.11 -13.11 7.71
CA THR A 91 -3.52 -13.70 9.01
C THR A 91 -3.90 -15.19 8.89
N GLY A 92 -4.45 -15.61 7.74
CA GLY A 92 -4.72 -17.03 7.46
C GLY A 92 -3.45 -17.88 7.34
N ASN A 93 -2.39 -17.37 6.68
CA ASN A 93 -1.11 -18.08 6.56
C ASN A 93 -0.33 -18.17 7.88
N VAL A 94 -0.46 -17.19 8.78
CA VAL A 94 0.18 -17.24 10.12
C VAL A 94 -0.46 -18.33 10.99
N THR A 95 -1.74 -18.62 10.80
CA THR A 95 -2.44 -19.68 11.57
C THR A 95 -2.08 -21.09 11.06
N ALA A 96 -1.69 -21.22 9.79
CA ALA A 96 -1.27 -22.49 9.18
C ALA A 96 0.17 -22.93 9.56
N GLY A 97 0.99 -22.03 10.12
CA GLY A 97 2.36 -22.31 10.54
C GLY A 97 2.53 -22.63 12.04
N GLY A 98 1.44 -22.64 12.82
CA GLY A 98 1.46 -22.81 14.29
C GLY A 98 1.06 -24.19 14.80
N ALA A 99 0.88 -25.18 13.92
CA ALA A 99 0.51 -26.55 14.27
C ALA A 99 1.53 -27.54 13.69
N GLN A 100 2.75 -27.50 14.21
CA GLN A 100 3.69 -28.63 14.28
C GLN A 100 4.40 -28.60 15.63
#